data_AF-A0A923VCV0-F1
#
_entry.id   AF-A0A923VCV0-F1
#
_cell.length_a   1.000
_cell.length_b   1.000
_cell.length_c   1.000
_cell.angle_alpha   90.00
_cell.angle_beta   90.00
_cell.angle_gamma   90.00
#
_symmetry.space_group_name_H-M   'P 1'
#
loop_
_entity.id
_entity.type
_entity.pdbx_description
1 polymer ?
#
loop_
_entity_poly.entity_id
_entity_poly.type
_entity_poly.pdbx_seq_one_letter_code
_entity_poly.pdbx_strand_id
1 'polypeptide(L)'
;MQNEISFKRRLLKNSYLVVTAAWLITLSFIVDNYWSGGSSPEALKKSIGNYVARQENDFDALVKDTAFVTRLAHKNYNEPLLQQLSEKKYFLFILAKKEFVRYEAYDLLFWNTQVTDPTASMGSMQAKTGFIQLPNGYYVWRREEVNGLTAIALIPVKWNYAITNEYLENSFAVNNDLSNFTISLQPGQNSIKSKEGLFLFSLVQNAAITVPHDTLPASIFRLLAAMVIFLLAHLMASYVVQKSFYKGIAFLGGFILIVRVASYYLPIPLNLRQFELFDPAIYGSNAILRSLGDLLINAVLFLWLLLFIRHYIQEKNIVINVQKPVFKWLLIFSGITALLACTLVCGHIILSMVADSQISFDVINFFTLSAYSVIGFVVLGCVAISYFFLTQVIIYLLQPLLPKNKLVITLYATIVGLVILTIRINEPNVGFDICLLSWMLVYLLLQDNEHFFLLASQIISSRLIFWLFFFSLSISSIIIIEND
;
A
#
# COMPACT_ATOMS: atom_id res chain seq x y z
N MET A 1 51.32 7.24 9.33
CA MET A 1 50.57 8.25 8.54
C MET A 1 49.54 7.53 7.69
N GLN A 2 48.31 7.38 8.17
CA GLN A 2 47.21 6.87 7.35
C GLN A 2 46.82 7.97 6.37
N ASN A 3 46.95 7.69 5.07
CA ASN A 3 46.47 8.56 4.01
C ASN A 3 45.00 8.92 4.28
N GLU A 4 44.73 10.18 4.61
CA GLU A 4 43.38 10.72 4.62
C GLU A 4 42.81 10.61 3.19
N ILE A 5 42.14 9.50 2.90
CA ILE A 5 41.38 9.34 1.67
C ILE A 5 40.35 10.47 1.67
N SER A 6 40.43 11.42 0.75
CA SER A 6 39.46 12.53 0.65
C SER A 6 38.03 12.00 0.42
N PHE A 7 37.01 12.72 0.91
CA PHE A 7 35.59 12.41 0.70
C PHE A 7 35.28 12.12 -0.78
N LYS A 8 35.86 12.93 -1.69
CA LYS A 8 35.73 12.73 -3.15
C LYS A 8 36.25 11.36 -3.60
N ARG A 9 37.38 10.89 -3.06
CA ARG A 9 37.96 9.59 -3.41
C ARG A 9 37.13 8.41 -2.87
N ARG A 10 36.48 8.58 -1.71
CA ARG A 10 35.54 7.58 -1.18
C ARG A 10 34.26 7.52 -2.01
N LEU A 11 33.72 8.67 -2.42
CA LEU A 11 32.59 8.76 -3.34
C LEU A 11 32.91 8.09 -4.68
N LEU A 12 34.09 8.39 -5.26
CA LEU A 12 34.57 7.76 -6.50
C LEU A 12 34.74 6.25 -6.37
N LYS A 13 35.20 5.74 -5.22
CA LYS A 13 35.29 4.29 -4.98
C LYS A 13 33.91 3.62 -5.00
N ASN A 14 32.88 4.34 -4.56
CA ASN A 14 31.50 3.85 -4.49
C ASN A 14 30.63 4.35 -5.66
N SER A 15 31.22 4.93 -6.71
CA SER A 15 30.50 5.48 -7.86
C SER A 15 29.73 4.42 -8.63
N TYR A 16 30.17 3.16 -8.56
CA TYR A 16 29.46 2.02 -9.12
C TYR A 16 28.02 1.92 -8.58
N LEU A 17 27.76 2.28 -7.32
CA LEU A 17 26.39 2.28 -6.76
C LEU A 17 25.50 3.33 -7.44
N VAL A 18 26.05 4.51 -7.76
CA VAL A 18 25.33 5.56 -8.50
C VAL A 18 25.02 5.08 -9.91
N VAL A 19 25.99 4.44 -10.58
CA VAL A 19 25.81 3.87 -11.92
C VAL A 19 24.77 2.74 -11.89
N THR A 20 24.80 1.85 -10.89
CA THR A 20 23.79 0.80 -10.71
C THR A 20 22.39 1.39 -10.50
N ALA A 21 22.25 2.39 -9.62
CA ALA A 21 20.96 3.05 -9.41
C ALA A 21 20.44 3.74 -10.69
N ALA A 22 21.33 4.39 -11.45
CA ALA A 22 20.97 4.99 -12.73
C ALA A 22 20.51 3.93 -13.73
N TRP A 23 21.21 2.79 -13.84
CA TRP A 23 20.80 1.67 -14.69
C TRP A 23 19.43 1.11 -14.29
N LEU A 24 19.18 0.92 -12.99
CA LEU A 24 17.87 0.46 -12.50
C LEU A 24 16.75 1.43 -12.86
N ILE A 25 16.98 2.74 -12.76
CA ILE A 25 16.01 3.77 -13.19
C ILE A 25 15.79 3.70 -14.72
N THR A 26 16.85 3.54 -15.51
CA THR A 26 16.71 3.41 -16.97
C THR A 26 15.94 2.15 -17.36
N LEU A 27 16.20 1.02 -16.68
CA LEU A 27 15.47 -0.24 -16.90
C LEU A 27 14.00 -0.07 -16.52
N SER A 28 13.70 0.60 -15.41
CA SER A 28 12.33 0.94 -15.05
C SER A 28 11.62 1.73 -16.16
N PHE A 29 12.27 2.74 -16.72
CA PHE A 29 11.69 3.55 -17.79
C PHE A 29 11.46 2.74 -19.07
N ILE A 30 12.38 1.83 -19.40
CA ILE A 30 12.22 0.91 -20.54
C ILE A 30 11.02 -0.02 -20.30
N VAL A 31 10.91 -0.59 -19.10
CA VAL A 31 9.79 -1.48 -18.73
C VAL A 31 8.45 -0.75 -18.83
N ASP A 32 8.35 0.45 -18.25
CA ASP A 32 7.11 1.24 -18.26
C ASP A 32 6.68 1.62 -19.68
N ASN A 33 7.62 1.99 -20.56
CA ASN A 33 7.27 2.50 -21.88
C ASN A 33 7.18 1.42 -22.97
N TYR A 34 7.96 0.35 -22.86
CA TYR A 34 8.11 -0.64 -23.94
C TYR A 34 7.61 -2.04 -23.59
N TRP A 35 7.64 -2.44 -22.32
CA TRP A 35 7.32 -3.82 -21.93
C TRP A 35 5.92 -3.99 -21.33
N SER A 36 5.31 -2.89 -20.89
CA SER A 36 3.91 -2.84 -20.48
C SER A 36 2.99 -3.00 -21.71
N GLY A 37 2.78 -4.24 -22.16
CA GLY A 37 2.01 -4.60 -23.35
C GLY A 37 0.52 -4.18 -23.37
N GLY A 38 0.05 -3.36 -22.41
CA GLY A 38 -1.28 -2.77 -22.35
C GLY A 38 -1.37 -1.29 -22.75
N SER A 39 -0.24 -0.62 -23.03
CA SER A 39 -0.20 0.85 -23.10
C SER A 39 -0.42 1.45 -24.50
N SER A 40 -0.28 0.66 -25.58
CA SER A 40 -0.58 1.17 -26.92
C SER A 40 -2.06 0.89 -27.28
N PRO A 41 -2.83 1.91 -27.70
CA PRO A 41 -4.22 1.73 -28.11
C PRO A 41 -4.42 0.66 -29.20
N GLU A 42 -3.38 0.44 -30.01
CA GLU A 42 -3.38 -0.53 -31.09
C GLU A 42 -3.21 -1.98 -30.61
N ALA A 43 -2.32 -2.23 -29.65
CA ALA A 43 -2.20 -3.55 -29.01
C ALA A 43 -3.49 -3.93 -28.30
N LEU A 44 -4.12 -2.94 -27.64
CA LEU A 44 -5.39 -3.11 -26.96
C LEU A 44 -6.53 -3.43 -27.94
N LYS A 45 -6.66 -2.65 -29.01
CA LYS A 45 -7.61 -2.90 -30.11
C LYS A 45 -7.46 -4.32 -30.65
N LYS A 46 -6.22 -4.78 -30.86
CA LYS A 46 -5.93 -6.14 -31.33
C LYS A 46 -6.32 -7.20 -30.29
N SER A 47 -6.01 -6.99 -29.02
CA SER A 47 -6.34 -7.93 -27.94
C SER A 47 -7.84 -8.10 -27.78
N ILE A 48 -8.60 -7.00 -27.62
CA ILE A 48 -10.06 -7.02 -27.47
C ILE A 48 -10.71 -7.53 -28.76
N GLY A 49 -10.26 -7.08 -29.94
CA GLY A 49 -10.79 -7.56 -31.21
C GLY A 49 -10.59 -9.07 -31.40
N ASN A 50 -9.41 -9.59 -31.06
CA ASN A 50 -9.15 -11.04 -31.10
C ASN A 50 -9.98 -11.81 -30.08
N TYR A 51 -10.17 -11.27 -28.89
CA TYR A 51 -11.03 -11.89 -27.86
C TYR A 51 -12.48 -11.99 -28.34
N VAL A 52 -13.06 -10.89 -28.83
CA VAL A 52 -14.44 -10.86 -29.36
C VAL A 52 -14.57 -11.85 -30.52
N ALA A 53 -13.66 -11.79 -31.51
CA ALA A 53 -13.72 -12.69 -32.67
C ALA A 53 -13.58 -14.17 -32.29
N ARG A 54 -12.77 -14.51 -31.28
CA ARG A 54 -12.68 -15.89 -30.76
C ARG A 54 -14.00 -16.36 -30.15
N GLN A 55 -14.67 -15.52 -29.36
CA GLN A 55 -15.95 -15.89 -28.75
C GLN A 55 -17.07 -15.96 -29.81
N GLU A 56 -17.10 -15.04 -30.78
CA GLU A 56 -18.05 -15.12 -31.90
C GLU A 56 -17.89 -16.44 -32.68
N ASN A 57 -16.66 -16.82 -33.00
CA ASN A 57 -16.38 -18.06 -33.74
C ASN A 57 -16.72 -19.33 -32.94
N ASP A 58 -16.43 -19.35 -31.64
CA ASP A 58 -16.78 -20.48 -30.76
C ASP A 58 -18.30 -20.63 -30.61
N PHE A 59 -19.03 -19.51 -30.46
CA PHE A 59 -20.49 -19.51 -30.47
C PHE A 59 -21.06 -20.07 -31.78
N ASP A 60 -20.58 -19.60 -32.94
CA ASP A 60 -21.07 -20.10 -34.22
C ASP A 60 -20.76 -21.57 -34.43
N ALA A 61 -19.61 -22.06 -33.96
CA ALA A 61 -19.27 -23.48 -34.01
C ALA A 61 -20.23 -24.30 -33.14
N LEU A 62 -20.58 -23.80 -31.96
CA LEU A 62 -21.52 -24.44 -31.03
C LEU A 62 -22.93 -24.50 -31.60
N VAL A 63 -23.41 -23.41 -32.21
CA VAL A 63 -24.80 -23.29 -32.70
C VAL A 63 -25.01 -23.97 -34.05
N LYS A 64 -23.93 -24.24 -34.82
CA LYS A 64 -23.98 -25.07 -36.04
C LYS A 64 -24.45 -26.51 -35.76
N ASP A 65 -24.19 -27.05 -34.57
CA ASP A 65 -24.75 -28.32 -34.16
C ASP A 65 -26.21 -28.13 -33.70
N THR A 66 -27.13 -28.27 -34.66
CA THR A 66 -28.56 -28.09 -34.39
C THR A 66 -29.11 -29.09 -33.38
N ALA A 67 -28.52 -30.30 -33.30
CA ALA A 67 -28.92 -31.32 -32.33
C ALA A 67 -28.50 -30.90 -30.92
N PHE A 68 -27.32 -30.30 -30.78
CA PHE A 68 -26.84 -29.75 -29.52
C PHE A 68 -27.73 -28.61 -29.00
N VAL A 69 -28.08 -27.63 -29.85
CA VAL A 69 -28.98 -26.52 -29.48
C VAL A 69 -30.35 -27.05 -29.04
N THR A 70 -30.90 -28.01 -29.80
CA THR A 70 -32.19 -28.64 -29.48
C THR A 70 -32.12 -29.42 -28.17
N ARG A 71 -31.01 -30.12 -27.91
CA ARG A 71 -30.76 -30.85 -26.66
C ARG A 71 -30.77 -29.91 -25.45
N LEU A 72 -30.13 -28.74 -25.57
CA LEU A 72 -30.13 -27.72 -24.52
C LEU A 72 -31.53 -27.14 -24.28
N ALA A 73 -32.26 -26.83 -25.36
CA ALA A 73 -33.63 -26.31 -25.27
C ALA A 73 -34.61 -27.27 -24.57
N HIS A 74 -34.45 -28.58 -24.78
CA HIS A 74 -35.25 -29.63 -24.13
C HIS A 74 -34.74 -30.04 -22.74
N LYS A 75 -33.77 -29.31 -22.18
CA LYS A 75 -33.19 -29.56 -20.86
C LYS A 75 -32.54 -30.94 -20.71
N ASN A 76 -32.06 -31.54 -21.79
CA ASN A 76 -31.41 -32.84 -21.80
C ASN A 76 -29.89 -32.69 -21.66
N TYR A 77 -29.41 -32.28 -20.50
CA TYR A 77 -27.99 -32.08 -20.21
C TYR A 77 -27.59 -32.62 -18.84
N ASN A 78 -26.31 -32.90 -18.65
CA ASN A 78 -25.72 -33.36 -17.39
C ASN A 78 -24.79 -32.30 -16.79
N GLU A 79 -24.43 -32.47 -15.52
CA GLU A 79 -23.58 -31.53 -14.78
C GLU A 79 -22.23 -31.21 -15.46
N PRO A 80 -21.47 -32.19 -16.00
CA PRO A 80 -20.20 -31.89 -16.70
C PRO A 80 -20.37 -30.96 -17.91
N LEU A 81 -21.47 -31.12 -18.65
CA LEU A 81 -21.76 -30.25 -19.79
C LEU A 81 -22.12 -28.83 -19.32
N LEU A 82 -22.88 -28.70 -18.23
CA LEU A 82 -23.20 -27.39 -17.67
C LEU A 82 -21.96 -26.67 -17.16
N GLN A 83 -21.04 -27.38 -16.51
CA GLN A 83 -19.77 -26.82 -16.06
C GLN A 83 -18.92 -26.35 -17.24
N GLN A 84 -18.83 -27.15 -18.31
CA GLN A 84 -18.13 -26.75 -19.53
C GLN A 84 -18.75 -25.50 -20.17
N LEU A 85 -20.07 -25.36 -20.14
CA LEU A 85 -20.77 -24.20 -20.68
C LEU A 85 -20.64 -22.96 -19.79
N SER A 86 -20.59 -23.11 -18.46
CA SER A 86 -20.41 -21.99 -17.53
C SER A 86 -18.99 -21.43 -17.53
N GLU A 87 -17.99 -22.24 -17.88
CA GLU A 87 -16.59 -21.81 -18.04
C GLU A 87 -16.33 -20.99 -19.33
N LYS A 88 -17.29 -20.98 -20.28
CA LYS A 88 -17.20 -20.17 -21.50
C LYS A 88 -17.08 -18.68 -21.16
N LYS A 89 -16.32 -17.94 -21.97
CA LYS A 89 -16.11 -16.49 -21.79
C LYS A 89 -17.22 -15.63 -22.40
N TYR A 90 -18.36 -16.22 -22.71
CA TYR A 90 -19.59 -15.56 -23.17
C TYR A 90 -20.81 -16.24 -22.56
N PHE A 91 -21.90 -15.50 -22.50
CA PHE A 91 -23.16 -15.96 -21.95
C PHE A 91 -24.09 -16.43 -23.05
N LEU A 92 -24.46 -17.71 -23.03
CA LEU A 92 -25.31 -18.37 -23.99
C LEU A 92 -26.76 -18.38 -23.48
N PHE A 93 -27.69 -17.99 -24.33
CA PHE A 93 -29.13 -18.06 -24.10
C PHE A 93 -29.81 -18.73 -25.30
N ILE A 94 -30.82 -19.55 -25.03
CA ILE A 94 -31.66 -20.14 -26.09
C ILE A 94 -33.11 -19.74 -25.82
N LEU A 95 -33.71 -19.11 -26.84
CA LEU A 95 -35.04 -18.54 -26.78
C LEU A 95 -35.96 -19.26 -27.78
N ALA A 96 -37.23 -19.42 -27.42
CA ALA A 96 -38.30 -19.76 -28.35
C ALA A 96 -39.27 -18.59 -28.52
N LYS A 97 -39.77 -18.38 -29.73
CA LYS A 97 -40.74 -17.33 -30.03
C LYS A 97 -42.13 -17.74 -29.51
N LYS A 98 -42.82 -16.86 -28.78
CA LYS A 98 -44.22 -17.09 -28.41
C LYS A 98 -45.12 -16.85 -29.61
N GLU A 99 -45.83 -17.87 -30.05
CA GLU A 99 -46.70 -17.80 -31.24
C GLU A 99 -48.00 -16.99 -31.03
N PHE A 100 -48.35 -16.58 -29.79
CA PHE A 100 -49.67 -16.02 -29.46
C PHE A 100 -49.69 -14.65 -28.77
N VAL A 101 -48.58 -13.90 -28.73
CA VAL A 101 -48.52 -12.59 -28.06
C VAL A 101 -48.37 -11.46 -29.08
N ARG A 102 -49.18 -10.39 -28.95
CA ARG A 102 -49.18 -9.20 -29.83
C ARG A 102 -47.87 -8.39 -29.79
N TYR A 103 -47.04 -8.68 -28.79
CA TYR A 103 -45.69 -8.17 -28.61
C TYR A 103 -44.73 -9.35 -28.74
N GLU A 104 -43.59 -9.16 -29.40
CA GLU A 104 -42.54 -10.17 -29.60
C GLU A 104 -41.99 -10.63 -28.25
N ALA A 105 -42.65 -11.61 -27.65
CA ALA A 105 -42.27 -12.20 -26.38
C ALA A 105 -41.57 -13.53 -26.65
N TYR A 106 -40.42 -13.71 -26.00
CA TYR A 106 -39.61 -14.91 -26.11
C TYR A 106 -39.64 -15.68 -24.79
N ASP A 107 -39.67 -17.01 -24.86
CA ASP A 107 -39.45 -17.87 -23.69
C ASP A 107 -37.98 -18.28 -23.62
N LEU A 108 -37.35 -18.02 -22.47
CA LEU A 108 -36.01 -18.45 -22.19
C LEU A 108 -36.00 -19.94 -21.82
N LEU A 109 -35.44 -20.76 -22.70
CA LEU A 109 -35.38 -22.22 -22.54
C LEU A 109 -34.10 -22.69 -21.85
N PHE A 110 -32.98 -21.99 -22.07
CA PHE A 110 -31.67 -22.32 -21.52
C PHE A 110 -30.78 -21.08 -21.33
N TRP A 111 -29.95 -21.10 -20.29
CA TRP A 111 -28.89 -20.12 -20.04
C TRP A 111 -27.68 -20.77 -19.32
N ASN A 112 -26.48 -20.22 -19.50
CA ASN A 112 -25.25 -20.67 -18.81
C ASN A 112 -24.74 -19.69 -17.73
N THR A 113 -25.44 -18.58 -17.46
CA THR A 113 -25.00 -17.52 -16.55
C THR A 113 -26.11 -17.01 -15.65
N GLN A 114 -25.76 -16.45 -14.50
CA GLN A 114 -26.69 -15.71 -13.62
C GLN A 114 -26.34 -14.21 -13.56
N VAL A 115 -25.39 -13.76 -14.39
CA VAL A 115 -24.81 -12.42 -14.28
C VAL A 115 -25.67 -11.35 -14.96
N THR A 116 -26.37 -11.71 -16.05
CA THR A 116 -27.18 -10.77 -16.84
C THR A 116 -28.21 -11.51 -17.68
N ASP A 117 -29.25 -10.80 -18.12
CA ASP A 117 -30.30 -11.31 -18.99
C ASP A 117 -30.33 -10.56 -20.34
N PRO A 118 -30.64 -11.23 -21.46
CA PRO A 118 -30.84 -10.56 -22.74
C PRO A 118 -32.10 -9.68 -22.69
N THR A 119 -32.05 -8.49 -23.29
CA THR A 119 -33.22 -7.62 -23.39
C THR A 119 -34.25 -8.20 -24.37
N ALA A 120 -35.54 -8.03 -24.10
CA ALA A 120 -36.63 -8.56 -24.92
C ALA A 120 -36.51 -8.19 -26.42
N SER A 121 -35.95 -7.01 -26.74
CA SER A 121 -35.71 -6.56 -28.10
C SER A 121 -34.63 -7.36 -28.86
N MET A 122 -33.68 -8.01 -28.18
CA MET A 122 -32.64 -8.81 -28.86
C MET A 122 -33.20 -10.06 -29.53
N GLY A 123 -34.28 -10.62 -28.99
CA GLY A 123 -34.95 -11.76 -29.59
C GLY A 123 -35.43 -11.44 -31.01
N SER A 124 -35.89 -10.21 -31.26
CA SER A 124 -36.51 -9.81 -32.51
C SER A 124 -35.66 -8.97 -33.46
N MET A 125 -34.44 -8.60 -33.07
CA MET A 125 -33.52 -7.86 -33.95
C MET A 125 -33.12 -8.69 -35.19
N GLN A 126 -33.28 -8.13 -36.39
CA GLN A 126 -32.85 -8.81 -37.63
C GLN A 126 -31.32 -8.93 -37.78
N ALA A 127 -30.56 -8.08 -37.08
CA ALA A 127 -29.10 -8.12 -37.13
C ALA A 127 -28.56 -9.37 -36.41
N LYS A 128 -27.48 -9.94 -36.95
CA LYS A 128 -26.80 -11.13 -36.39
C LYS A 128 -25.81 -10.80 -35.28
N THR A 129 -25.37 -9.56 -35.19
CA THR A 129 -24.36 -9.11 -34.22
C THR A 129 -24.55 -7.63 -33.94
N GLY A 130 -24.10 -7.18 -32.78
CA GLY A 130 -24.14 -5.79 -32.40
C GLY A 130 -23.50 -5.52 -31.06
N PHE A 131 -23.64 -4.29 -30.59
CA PHE A 131 -23.09 -3.83 -29.32
C PHE A 131 -24.19 -3.21 -28.47
N ILE A 132 -24.16 -3.47 -27.17
CA ILE A 132 -25.17 -2.97 -26.23
C ILE A 132 -24.55 -2.68 -24.86
N GLN A 133 -25.13 -1.71 -24.16
CA GLN A 133 -24.89 -1.44 -22.75
C GLN A 133 -26.06 -1.98 -21.92
N LEU A 134 -25.75 -2.87 -20.99
CA LEU A 134 -26.67 -3.39 -19.96
C LEU A 134 -26.33 -2.75 -18.60
N PRO A 135 -27.19 -2.87 -17.57
CA PRO A 135 -26.99 -2.21 -16.28
C PRO A 135 -25.66 -2.53 -15.58
N ASN A 136 -25.09 -3.70 -15.86
CA ASN A 136 -23.85 -4.19 -15.25
C ASN A 136 -22.62 -4.09 -16.16
N GLY A 137 -22.77 -3.69 -17.43
CA GLY A 137 -21.63 -3.65 -18.34
C GLY A 137 -21.97 -3.52 -19.82
N TYR A 138 -20.93 -3.56 -20.62
CA TYR A 138 -20.95 -3.47 -22.07
C TYR A 138 -20.72 -4.84 -22.70
N TYR A 139 -21.54 -5.17 -23.69
CA TYR A 139 -21.57 -6.49 -24.32
C TYR A 139 -21.57 -6.38 -25.84
N VAL A 140 -20.81 -7.26 -26.48
CA VAL A 140 -21.04 -7.62 -27.89
C VAL A 140 -22.03 -8.77 -27.90
N TRP A 141 -23.13 -8.61 -28.61
CA TRP A 141 -24.12 -9.67 -28.72
C TRP A 141 -24.06 -10.30 -30.11
N ARG A 142 -24.34 -11.60 -30.18
CA ARG A 142 -24.39 -12.37 -31.42
C ARG A 142 -25.61 -13.28 -31.41
N ARG A 143 -26.31 -13.38 -32.54
CA ARG A 143 -27.59 -14.08 -32.68
C ARG A 143 -27.58 -14.98 -33.91
N GLU A 144 -28.07 -16.21 -33.75
CA GLU A 144 -28.36 -17.12 -34.86
C GLU A 144 -29.71 -17.81 -34.63
N GLU A 145 -30.45 -18.03 -35.72
CA GLU A 145 -31.71 -18.77 -35.71
C GLU A 145 -31.46 -20.24 -36.09
N VAL A 146 -31.95 -21.17 -35.27
CA VAL A 146 -31.77 -22.61 -35.45
C VAL A 146 -33.09 -23.33 -35.22
N ASN A 147 -33.66 -23.93 -36.27
CA ASN A 147 -34.89 -24.73 -36.20
C ASN A 147 -36.06 -24.05 -35.45
N GLY A 148 -36.26 -22.74 -35.65
CA GLY A 148 -37.30 -21.96 -34.96
C GLY A 148 -36.94 -21.49 -33.55
N LEU A 149 -35.76 -21.86 -33.04
CA LEU A 149 -35.15 -21.32 -31.82
C LEU A 149 -34.20 -20.17 -32.17
N THR A 150 -34.05 -19.23 -31.24
CA THR A 150 -33.08 -18.13 -31.34
C THR A 150 -31.99 -18.34 -30.29
N ALA A 151 -30.77 -18.61 -30.74
CA ALA A 151 -29.60 -18.67 -29.87
C ALA A 151 -28.93 -17.28 -29.81
N ILE A 152 -28.61 -16.82 -28.60
CA ILE A 152 -27.95 -15.53 -28.36
C ILE A 152 -26.71 -15.76 -27.51
N ALA A 153 -25.59 -15.15 -27.90
CA ALA A 153 -24.41 -14.98 -27.06
C ALA A 153 -24.27 -13.52 -26.64
N LEU A 154 -24.00 -13.27 -25.35
CA LEU A 154 -23.52 -12.00 -24.83
C LEU A 154 -22.05 -12.15 -24.42
N ILE A 155 -21.17 -11.44 -25.12
CA ILE A 155 -19.72 -11.44 -24.89
C ILE A 155 -19.41 -10.20 -24.04
N PRO A 156 -19.04 -10.35 -22.75
CA PRO A 156 -18.70 -9.22 -21.90
C PRO A 156 -17.44 -8.52 -22.44
N VAL A 157 -17.49 -7.21 -22.59
CA VAL A 157 -16.35 -6.39 -23.00
C VAL A 157 -15.79 -5.61 -21.82
N LYS A 158 -16.68 -4.95 -21.07
CA LYS A 158 -16.31 -4.11 -19.92
C LYS A 158 -17.41 -4.12 -18.87
N TRP A 159 -17.05 -4.40 -17.63
CA TRP A 159 -17.92 -4.26 -16.47
C TRP A 159 -18.10 -2.79 -16.10
N ASN A 160 -19.34 -2.41 -15.82
CA ASN A 160 -19.72 -1.04 -15.51
C ASN A 160 -20.87 -1.02 -14.50
N TYR A 161 -20.56 -1.42 -13.28
CA TYR A 161 -21.43 -1.42 -12.12
C TYR A 161 -21.64 0.01 -11.59
N ALA A 162 -22.87 0.30 -11.15
CA ALA A 162 -23.21 1.56 -10.50
C ALA A 162 -22.64 1.67 -9.07
N ILE A 163 -22.45 0.53 -8.40
CA ILE A 163 -21.86 0.42 -7.06
C ILE A 163 -20.63 -0.48 -7.20
N THR A 164 -19.48 0.03 -6.78
CA THR A 164 -18.20 -0.71 -6.80
C THR A 164 -17.75 -1.03 -5.39
N ASN A 165 -17.16 -2.22 -5.22
CA ASN A 165 -16.54 -2.66 -3.97
C ASN A 165 -15.39 -3.63 -4.28
N GLU A 166 -14.78 -4.23 -3.26
CA GLU A 166 -13.65 -5.18 -3.41
C GLU A 166 -13.97 -6.41 -4.27
N TYR A 167 -15.26 -6.72 -4.51
CA TYR A 167 -15.71 -7.84 -5.35
C TYR A 167 -16.25 -7.39 -6.72
N LEU A 168 -16.67 -6.13 -6.85
CA LEU A 168 -17.32 -5.56 -8.02
C LEU A 168 -16.52 -4.36 -8.51
N GLU A 169 -15.62 -4.62 -9.44
CA GLU A 169 -14.77 -3.60 -10.05
C GLU A 169 -15.15 -3.33 -11.50
N ASN A 170 -15.05 -2.06 -11.91
CA ASN A 170 -15.29 -1.65 -13.29
C ASN A 170 -14.03 -1.87 -14.13
N SER A 171 -13.94 -3.02 -14.79
CA SER A 171 -12.78 -3.42 -15.57
C SER A 171 -13.14 -4.02 -16.93
N PHE A 172 -12.16 -4.14 -17.83
CA PHE A 172 -12.36 -4.84 -19.10
C PHE A 172 -12.30 -6.35 -18.87
N ALA A 173 -13.18 -7.11 -19.53
CA ALA A 173 -13.28 -8.56 -19.35
C ALA A 173 -12.02 -9.34 -19.81
N VAL A 174 -11.17 -8.70 -20.63
CA VAL A 174 -9.93 -9.29 -21.15
C VAL A 174 -8.74 -9.03 -20.21
N ASN A 175 -8.68 -7.86 -19.56
CA ASN A 175 -7.59 -7.49 -18.66
C ASN A 175 -8.00 -6.34 -17.71
N ASN A 176 -7.66 -6.45 -16.43
CA ASN A 176 -7.98 -5.46 -15.40
C ASN A 176 -7.16 -4.16 -15.55
N ASP A 177 -5.96 -4.19 -16.12
CA ASP A 177 -5.02 -3.06 -16.20
C ASP A 177 -5.41 -1.94 -17.21
N LEU A 178 -6.66 -1.96 -17.71
CA LEU A 178 -7.12 -1.13 -18.82
C LEU A 178 -7.98 0.07 -18.40
N SER A 179 -7.85 0.50 -17.14
CA SER A 179 -8.62 1.60 -16.53
C SER A 179 -8.50 2.94 -17.26
N ASN A 180 -7.43 3.15 -18.04
CA ASN A 180 -7.17 4.37 -18.79
C ASN A 180 -7.98 4.51 -20.09
N PHE A 181 -8.76 3.50 -20.46
CA PHE A 181 -9.56 3.51 -21.70
C PHE A 181 -11.06 3.47 -21.43
N THR A 182 -11.80 4.26 -22.21
CA THR A 182 -13.25 4.26 -22.25
C THR A 182 -13.76 3.78 -23.61
N ILE A 183 -14.97 3.24 -23.58
CA ILE A 183 -15.69 2.81 -24.77
C ILE A 183 -16.42 4.02 -25.32
N SER A 184 -16.24 4.30 -26.60
CA SER A 184 -17.01 5.27 -27.36
C SER A 184 -17.88 4.55 -28.41
N LEU A 185 -19.12 5.02 -28.54
CA LEU A 185 -20.06 4.53 -29.54
C LEU A 185 -19.85 5.18 -30.92
N GLN A 186 -18.90 6.11 -31.04
CA GLN A 186 -18.58 6.77 -32.29
C GLN A 186 -17.38 6.10 -32.99
N PRO A 187 -17.36 6.00 -34.33
CA PRO A 187 -16.20 5.50 -35.05
C PRO A 187 -14.95 6.36 -34.82
N GLY A 188 -13.82 5.70 -34.56
CA GLY A 188 -12.53 6.35 -34.34
C GLY A 188 -11.34 5.52 -34.84
N GLN A 189 -10.11 5.97 -34.62
CA GLN A 189 -8.90 5.25 -35.06
C GLN A 189 -8.81 3.83 -34.46
N ASN A 190 -9.22 3.68 -33.19
CA ASN A 190 -9.21 2.41 -32.47
C ASN A 190 -10.60 1.75 -32.46
N SER A 191 -11.24 1.66 -33.63
CA SER A 191 -12.53 0.99 -33.77
C SER A 191 -12.39 -0.54 -33.77
N ILE A 192 -13.18 -1.21 -32.92
CA ILE A 192 -13.38 -2.66 -32.91
C ILE A 192 -14.57 -2.96 -33.83
N LYS A 193 -14.39 -3.99 -34.65
CA LYS A 193 -15.41 -4.50 -35.57
C LYS A 193 -15.71 -5.95 -35.23
N SER A 194 -16.94 -6.37 -35.48
CA SER A 194 -17.34 -7.78 -35.48
C SER A 194 -16.63 -8.53 -36.62
N LYS A 195 -16.62 -9.86 -36.57
CA LYS A 195 -16.11 -10.69 -37.67
C LYS A 195 -16.76 -10.38 -39.03
N GLU A 196 -18.02 -9.90 -39.08
CA GLU A 196 -18.69 -9.46 -40.32
C GLU A 196 -18.26 -8.05 -40.80
N GLY A 197 -17.31 -7.40 -40.10
CA GLY A 197 -16.83 -6.06 -40.44
C GLY A 197 -17.74 -4.91 -39.96
N LEU A 198 -18.82 -5.23 -39.25
CA LEU A 198 -19.72 -4.27 -38.62
C LEU A 198 -19.01 -3.54 -37.47
N PHE A 199 -19.18 -2.23 -37.37
CA PHE A 199 -18.65 -1.44 -36.27
C PHE A 199 -19.38 -1.79 -34.96
N LEU A 200 -18.62 -2.05 -33.90
CA LEU A 200 -19.17 -2.36 -32.58
C LEU A 200 -18.99 -1.17 -31.63
N PHE A 201 -17.74 -0.77 -31.41
CA PHE A 201 -17.37 0.37 -30.55
C PHE A 201 -15.94 0.81 -30.85
N SER A 202 -15.52 1.95 -30.33
CA SER A 202 -14.13 2.40 -30.37
C SER A 202 -13.55 2.61 -28.98
N LEU A 203 -12.23 2.52 -28.87
CA LEU A 203 -11.50 2.78 -27.63
C LEU A 203 -10.91 4.20 -27.66
N VAL A 204 -11.25 4.98 -26.65
CA VAL A 204 -10.71 6.33 -26.46
C VAL A 204 -9.90 6.33 -25.16
N GLN A 205 -8.71 6.91 -25.20
CA GLN A 205 -7.91 7.08 -23.99
C GLN A 205 -8.51 8.23 -23.17
N ASN A 206 -8.68 8.02 -21.88
CA ASN A 206 -9.18 9.05 -20.97
C ASN A 206 -8.15 10.18 -20.89
N ALA A 207 -8.49 11.35 -21.43
CA ALA A 207 -7.62 12.53 -21.41
C ALA A 207 -7.38 13.10 -19.99
N ALA A 208 -8.16 12.66 -19.00
CA ALA A 208 -8.19 13.26 -17.66
C ALA A 208 -7.19 12.66 -16.65
N ILE A 209 -6.51 11.55 -16.95
CA ILE A 209 -5.59 10.92 -15.98
C ILE A 209 -4.26 10.62 -16.68
N THR A 210 -3.46 11.66 -16.89
CA THR A 210 -2.01 11.53 -17.11
C THR A 210 -1.29 11.51 -15.76
N VAL A 211 -1.79 10.76 -14.78
CA VAL A 211 -0.92 10.36 -13.66
C VAL A 211 -0.11 9.20 -14.21
N PRO A 212 1.22 9.29 -14.33
CA PRO A 212 2.04 8.15 -14.75
C PRO A 212 1.78 7.04 -13.74
N HIS A 213 1.04 6.01 -14.17
CA HIS A 213 0.92 4.78 -13.42
C HIS A 213 2.19 4.00 -13.68
N ASP A 214 3.03 3.87 -12.67
CA ASP A 214 4.22 3.04 -12.79
C ASP A 214 3.76 1.58 -12.79
N THR A 215 4.22 0.79 -13.74
CA THR A 215 3.93 -0.64 -13.72
C THR A 215 4.57 -1.30 -12.51
N LEU A 216 4.01 -2.42 -12.04
CA LEU A 216 4.57 -3.14 -10.88
C LEU A 216 6.06 -3.46 -11.04
N PRO A 217 6.55 -4.00 -12.19
CA PRO A 217 7.97 -4.33 -12.33
C PRO A 217 8.86 -3.08 -12.37
N ALA A 218 8.39 -1.99 -12.98
CA ALA A 218 9.12 -0.72 -12.97
C ALA A 218 9.20 -0.10 -11.57
N SER A 219 8.11 -0.17 -10.80
CA SER A 219 8.07 0.24 -9.40
C SER A 219 9.10 -0.53 -8.55
N ILE A 220 9.25 -1.84 -8.79
CA ILE A 220 10.27 -2.66 -8.12
C ILE A 220 11.67 -2.18 -8.49
N PHE A 221 11.96 -1.91 -9.77
CA PHE A 221 13.27 -1.40 -10.19
C PHE A 221 13.59 -0.03 -9.55
N ARG A 222 12.60 0.87 -9.46
CA ARG A 222 12.74 2.17 -8.78
C ARG A 222 12.95 2.02 -7.28
N LEU A 223 12.27 1.07 -6.62
CA LEU A 223 12.48 0.75 -5.21
C LEU A 223 13.89 0.22 -4.97
N LEU A 224 14.38 -0.69 -5.82
CA LEU A 224 15.75 -1.20 -5.75
C LEU A 224 16.77 -0.08 -5.97
N ALA A 225 16.52 0.83 -6.93
CA ALA A 225 17.36 2.00 -7.15
C ALA A 225 17.43 2.89 -5.88
N ALA A 226 16.28 3.14 -5.24
CA ALA A 226 16.22 3.86 -3.99
C ALA A 226 17.04 3.16 -2.89
N MET A 227 16.88 1.85 -2.70
CA MET A 227 17.66 1.06 -1.72
C MET A 227 19.17 1.18 -1.94
N VAL A 228 19.63 1.17 -3.20
CA VAL A 228 21.05 1.36 -3.56
C VAL A 228 21.54 2.77 -3.17
N ILE A 229 20.71 3.81 -3.36
CA ILE A 229 21.05 5.17 -2.95
C ILE A 229 21.06 5.31 -1.41
N PHE A 230 20.11 4.69 -0.70
CA PHE A 230 20.12 4.62 0.76
C PHE A 230 21.38 3.92 1.29
N LEU A 231 21.82 2.83 0.65
CA LEU A 231 23.07 2.16 0.97
C LEU A 231 24.29 3.06 0.73
N LEU A 232 24.33 3.80 -0.39
CA LEU A 232 25.39 4.77 -0.65
C LEU A 232 25.43 5.86 0.43
N ALA A 233 24.28 6.41 0.79
CA ALA A 233 24.15 7.39 1.86
C ALA A 233 24.64 6.84 3.20
N HIS A 234 24.32 5.59 3.53
CA HIS A 234 24.84 4.88 4.70
C HIS A 234 26.37 4.84 4.71
N LEU A 235 26.98 4.36 3.62
CA LEU A 235 28.44 4.22 3.52
C LEU A 235 29.16 5.57 3.61
N MET A 236 28.57 6.62 3.04
CA MET A 236 29.10 7.98 3.16
C MET A 236 28.95 8.51 4.59
N ALA A 237 27.80 8.32 5.21
CA ALA A 237 27.56 8.72 6.60
C ALA A 237 28.54 8.02 7.55
N SER A 238 28.73 6.71 7.43
CA SER A 238 29.69 5.92 8.20
C SER A 238 31.11 6.48 8.08
N TYR A 239 31.54 6.84 6.87
CA TYR A 239 32.84 7.45 6.64
C TYR A 239 32.95 8.86 7.29
N VAL A 240 31.90 9.69 7.20
CA VAL A 240 31.89 11.03 7.81
C VAL A 240 31.87 10.93 9.34
N VAL A 241 31.10 10.00 9.92
CA VAL A 241 31.04 9.75 11.37
C VAL A 241 32.42 9.36 11.91
N GLN A 242 33.19 8.56 11.18
CA GLN A 242 34.56 8.20 11.58
C GLN A 242 35.44 9.44 11.80
N LYS A 243 35.28 10.50 11.00
CA LYS A 243 35.98 11.77 11.21
C LYS A 243 35.33 12.65 12.28
N SER A 244 34.01 12.79 12.26
CA SER A 244 33.26 13.60 13.21
C SER A 244 31.87 13.01 13.42
N PHE A 245 31.59 12.58 14.65
CA PHE A 245 30.34 11.97 15.05
C PHE A 245 29.12 12.83 14.67
N TYR A 246 29.11 14.10 15.11
CA TYR A 246 28.01 15.03 14.83
C TYR A 246 27.80 15.29 13.33
N LYS A 247 28.89 15.45 12.56
CA LYS A 247 28.77 15.71 11.11
C LYS A 247 28.19 14.52 10.36
N GLY A 248 28.54 13.30 10.75
CA GLY A 248 28.03 12.11 10.06
C GLY A 248 26.57 11.81 10.41
N ILE A 249 26.13 12.07 11.65
CA ILE A 249 24.70 12.02 12.01
C ILE A 249 23.92 13.11 11.26
N ALA A 250 24.43 14.35 11.24
CA ALA A 250 23.80 15.44 10.52
C ALA A 250 23.71 15.16 9.01
N PHE A 251 24.72 14.52 8.43
CA PHE A 251 24.70 14.08 7.03
C PHE A 251 23.60 13.05 6.77
N LEU A 252 23.51 11.99 7.58
CA LEU A 252 22.50 10.96 7.41
C LEU A 252 21.08 11.47 7.65
N GLY A 253 20.88 12.20 8.76
CA GLY A 253 19.59 12.81 9.10
C GLY A 253 19.15 13.84 8.07
N GLY A 254 20.08 14.67 7.60
CA GLY A 254 19.82 15.63 6.51
C GLY A 254 19.44 14.95 5.20
N PHE A 255 20.14 13.88 4.82
CA PHE A 255 19.79 13.07 3.66
C PHE A 255 18.38 12.47 3.77
N ILE A 256 18.06 11.83 4.91
CA ILE A 256 16.72 11.26 5.17
C ILE A 256 15.65 12.35 5.06
N LEU A 257 15.87 13.51 5.67
CA LEU A 257 14.91 14.62 5.65
C LEU A 257 14.69 15.17 4.24
N ILE A 258 15.76 15.38 3.46
CA ILE A 258 15.68 15.85 2.07
C ILE A 258 14.88 14.84 1.23
N VAL A 259 15.21 13.55 1.33
CA VAL A 259 14.50 12.50 0.57
C VAL A 259 13.04 12.42 0.98
N ARG A 260 12.72 12.54 2.28
CA ARG A 260 11.32 12.49 2.73
C ARG A 260 10.52 13.71 2.30
N VAL A 261 11.06 14.92 2.45
CA VAL A 261 10.41 16.13 1.92
C VAL A 261 10.21 16.02 0.42
N ALA A 262 11.22 15.59 -0.34
CA ALA A 262 11.09 15.35 -1.78
C ALA A 262 9.99 14.33 -2.09
N SER A 263 9.92 13.21 -1.37
CA SER A 263 8.91 12.16 -1.59
C SER A 263 7.46 12.61 -1.36
N TYR A 264 7.23 13.69 -0.60
CA TYR A 264 5.89 14.23 -0.39
C TYR A 264 5.39 15.11 -1.53
N TYR A 265 6.30 15.74 -2.29
CA TYR A 265 5.97 16.75 -3.30
C TYR A 265 6.33 16.34 -4.73
N LEU A 266 7.27 15.41 -4.90
CA LEU A 266 7.74 14.96 -6.21
C LEU A 266 7.19 13.56 -6.50
N PRO A 267 6.48 13.36 -7.62
CA PRO A 267 6.05 12.02 -8.06
C PRO A 267 7.21 11.17 -8.61
N ILE A 268 8.39 11.79 -8.84
CA ILE A 268 9.60 11.16 -9.36
C ILE A 268 10.60 11.02 -8.21
N PRO A 269 11.29 9.86 -8.04
CA PRO A 269 11.37 8.74 -8.98
C PRO A 269 10.29 7.68 -8.82
N LEU A 270 9.49 7.69 -7.76
CA LEU A 270 8.48 6.65 -7.49
C LEU A 270 7.21 7.31 -6.98
N ASN A 271 6.10 7.07 -7.69
CA ASN A 271 4.81 7.66 -7.33
C ASN A 271 4.15 6.83 -6.21
N LEU A 272 4.55 7.08 -4.96
CA LEU A 272 4.05 6.33 -3.80
C LEU A 272 2.52 6.36 -3.68
N ARG A 273 1.88 7.45 -4.13
CA ARG A 273 0.43 7.66 -4.03
C ARG A 273 -0.40 6.78 -4.95
N GLN A 274 0.22 6.07 -5.89
CA GLN A 274 -0.51 5.09 -6.72
C GLN A 274 -0.88 3.81 -5.96
N PHE A 275 -0.20 3.53 -4.83
CA PHE A 275 -0.43 2.32 -4.05
C PHE A 275 -1.45 2.57 -2.94
N GLU A 276 -2.35 1.61 -2.72
CA GLU A 276 -3.39 1.67 -1.67
C GLU A 276 -2.82 1.92 -0.27
N LEU A 277 -1.62 1.42 0.02
CA LEU A 277 -0.93 1.66 1.30
C LEU A 277 -0.72 3.17 1.60
N PHE A 278 -0.72 4.01 0.55
CA PHE A 278 -0.57 5.46 0.66
C PHE A 278 -1.89 6.21 0.55
N ASP A 279 -3.03 5.51 0.54
CA ASP A 279 -4.37 6.08 0.61
C ASP A 279 -4.63 6.63 2.03
N PRO A 280 -4.92 7.93 2.19
CA PRO A 280 -5.32 8.51 3.47
C PRO A 280 -6.60 7.93 4.07
N ALA A 281 -7.45 7.28 3.27
CA ALA A 281 -8.70 6.68 3.75
C ALA A 281 -8.47 5.49 4.70
N ILE A 282 -7.34 4.77 4.54
CA ILE A 282 -6.98 3.63 5.40
C ILE A 282 -6.47 4.12 6.76
N TYR A 283 -5.60 5.13 6.74
CA TYR A 283 -5.07 5.80 7.92
C TYR A 283 -4.58 7.20 7.53
N GLY A 284 -5.00 8.24 8.23
CA GLY A 284 -4.57 9.60 7.96
C GLY A 284 -4.67 10.48 9.19
N SER A 285 -3.59 10.60 9.95
CA SER A 285 -3.60 11.37 11.20
C SER A 285 -3.35 12.86 10.97
N ASN A 286 -2.31 13.21 10.19
CA ASN A 286 -1.83 14.59 10.08
C ASN A 286 -1.06 14.83 8.76
N ALA A 287 -0.70 16.10 8.49
CA ALA A 287 0.05 16.49 7.28
C ALA A 287 1.41 15.78 7.09
N ILE A 288 2.02 15.25 8.17
CA ILE A 288 3.25 14.44 8.14
C ILE A 288 2.92 12.94 8.06
N LEU A 289 1.87 12.51 8.76
CA LEU A 289 1.38 11.13 8.83
C LEU A 289 0.13 10.99 7.95
N ARG A 290 0.32 11.21 6.65
CA ARG A 290 -0.79 11.29 5.67
C ARG A 290 -1.39 9.94 5.31
N SER A 291 -0.63 8.85 5.48
CA SER A 291 -1.02 7.49 5.14
C SER A 291 -0.29 6.45 6.00
N LEU A 292 -0.78 5.21 6.00
CA LEU A 292 -0.11 4.09 6.69
C LEU A 292 1.30 3.87 6.13
N GLY A 293 1.46 3.94 4.80
CA GLY A 293 2.75 3.82 4.13
C GLY A 293 3.73 4.93 4.52
N ASP A 294 3.26 6.16 4.71
CA ASP A 294 4.10 7.26 5.16
C ASP A 294 4.58 7.05 6.60
N LEU A 295 3.69 6.56 7.48
CA LEU A 295 4.04 6.22 8.85
C LEU A 295 5.06 5.06 8.89
N LEU A 296 4.88 4.02 8.07
CA LEU A 296 5.82 2.91 7.95
C LEU A 296 7.21 3.39 7.52
N ILE A 297 7.30 4.18 6.44
CA ILE A 297 8.58 4.72 5.97
C ILE A 297 9.23 5.59 7.07
N ASN A 298 8.46 6.46 7.71
CA ASN A 298 8.97 7.32 8.77
C ASN A 298 9.50 6.50 9.96
N ALA A 299 8.77 5.47 10.39
CA ALA A 299 9.16 4.60 11.49
C ALA A 299 10.44 3.81 11.17
N VAL A 300 10.55 3.23 9.98
CA VAL A 300 11.73 2.47 9.55
C VAL A 300 12.96 3.36 9.39
N LEU A 301 12.82 4.54 8.76
CA LEU A 301 13.94 5.47 8.58
C LEU A 301 14.41 6.06 9.90
N PHE A 302 13.48 6.35 10.81
CA PHE A 302 13.82 6.81 12.16
C PHE A 302 14.55 5.72 12.96
N LEU A 303 14.05 4.48 12.93
CA LEU A 303 14.72 3.34 13.55
C LEU A 303 16.12 3.14 12.99
N TRP A 304 16.28 3.24 11.67
CA TRP A 304 17.58 3.13 11.01
C TRP A 304 18.56 4.22 11.47
N LEU A 305 18.12 5.47 11.55
CA LEU A 305 18.92 6.57 12.07
C LEU A 305 19.33 6.34 13.54
N LEU A 306 18.41 5.85 14.37
CA LEU A 306 18.69 5.53 15.77
C LEU A 306 19.71 4.39 15.93
N LEU A 307 19.56 3.32 15.15
CA LEU A 307 20.52 2.21 15.14
C LEU A 307 21.92 2.70 14.74
N PHE A 308 21.99 3.58 13.73
CA PHE A 308 23.24 4.21 13.31
C PHE A 308 23.87 5.06 14.43
N ILE A 309 23.08 5.94 15.08
CA ILE A 309 23.54 6.75 16.21
C ILE A 309 24.05 5.86 17.34
N ARG A 310 23.24 4.87 17.76
CA ARG A 310 23.55 3.96 18.85
C ARG A 310 24.83 3.18 18.60
N HIS A 311 25.03 2.65 17.40
CA HIS A 311 26.25 1.93 17.02
C HIS A 311 27.50 2.78 17.22
N TYR A 312 27.51 4.02 16.70
CA TYR A 312 28.70 4.88 16.76
C TYR A 312 28.90 5.56 18.11
N ILE A 313 27.85 5.76 18.91
CA ILE A 313 28.01 6.19 20.31
C ILE A 313 28.82 5.15 21.08
N GLN A 314 28.52 3.87 20.90
CA GLN A 314 29.21 2.77 21.59
C GLN A 314 30.64 2.61 21.09
N GLU A 315 30.85 2.55 19.77
CA GLU A 315 32.18 2.34 19.19
C GLU A 315 33.17 3.41 19.64
N LYS A 316 32.71 4.67 19.74
CA LYS A 316 33.56 5.82 20.09
C LYS A 316 33.52 6.20 21.57
N ASN A 317 32.73 5.51 22.40
CA ASN A 317 32.49 5.86 23.80
C ASN A 317 32.24 7.36 24.00
N ILE A 318 31.28 7.92 23.25
CA ILE A 318 31.00 9.36 23.29
C ILE A 318 30.42 9.74 24.64
N VAL A 319 31.14 10.57 25.39
CA VAL A 319 30.69 11.13 26.67
C VAL A 319 30.58 12.64 26.53
N ILE A 320 29.44 13.21 26.91
CA ILE A 320 29.25 14.66 26.97
C ILE A 320 29.83 15.14 28.29
N ASN A 321 30.95 15.87 28.24
CA ASN A 321 31.53 16.52 29.42
C ASN A 321 31.33 18.04 29.34
N VAL A 322 30.63 18.61 30.33
CA VAL A 322 30.32 20.04 30.39
C VAL A 322 30.91 20.62 31.66
N GLN A 323 31.85 21.55 31.52
CA GLN A 323 32.54 22.18 32.65
C GLN A 323 31.68 23.26 33.33
N LYS A 324 30.82 23.96 32.59
CA LYS A 324 30.01 25.06 33.13
C LYS A 324 28.68 24.55 33.73
N PRO A 325 28.33 24.91 34.97
CA PRO A 325 27.15 24.38 35.65
C PRO A 325 25.83 24.77 34.96
N VAL A 326 25.75 25.98 34.39
CA VAL A 326 24.56 26.45 33.66
C VAL A 326 24.28 25.58 32.44
N PHE A 327 25.30 25.32 31.62
CA PHE A 327 25.17 24.48 30.43
C PHE A 327 24.83 23.03 30.78
N LYS A 328 25.37 22.53 31.90
CA LYS A 328 25.05 21.19 32.41
C LYS A 328 23.55 21.06 32.73
N TRP A 329 22.98 22.00 33.47
CA TRP A 329 21.56 22.00 33.79
C TRP A 329 20.67 22.20 32.56
N LEU A 330 21.07 23.06 31.62
CA LEU A 330 20.36 23.24 30.35
C LEU A 330 20.29 21.94 29.55
N LEU A 331 21.40 21.20 29.48
CA LEU A 331 21.47 19.92 28.77
C LEU A 331 20.57 18.86 29.44
N ILE A 332 20.59 18.78 30.78
CA ILE A 332 19.70 17.90 31.54
C ILE A 332 18.23 18.22 31.28
N PHE A 333 17.85 19.50 31.37
CA PHE A 333 16.49 19.94 31.08
C PHE A 333 16.09 19.56 29.65
N SER A 334 16.94 19.88 28.66
CA SER A 334 16.67 19.57 27.26
C SER A 334 16.49 18.07 27.00
N GLY A 335 17.28 17.21 27.65
CA GLY A 335 17.17 15.77 27.48
C GLY A 335 15.92 15.19 28.13
N ILE A 336 15.50 15.71 29.29
CA ILE A 336 14.25 15.29 29.95
C ILE A 336 13.02 15.77 29.17
N THR A 337 13.05 17.01 28.66
CA THR A 337 12.00 17.50 27.75
C THR A 337 11.93 16.66 26.48
N ALA A 338 13.08 16.28 25.90
CA ALA A 338 13.11 15.40 24.73
C ALA A 338 12.55 14.00 25.02
N LEU A 339 12.82 13.45 26.22
CA LEU A 339 12.24 12.18 26.67
C LEU A 339 10.72 12.27 26.76
N LEU A 340 10.19 13.28 27.45
CA LEU A 340 8.76 13.53 27.57
C LEU A 340 8.09 13.73 26.21
N ALA A 341 8.68 14.57 25.36
CA ALA A 341 8.16 14.82 24.02
C ALA A 341 8.12 13.52 23.19
N CYS A 342 9.16 12.69 23.25
CA CYS A 342 9.16 11.41 22.56
C CYS A 342 8.07 10.47 23.08
N THR A 343 7.88 10.39 24.40
CA THR A 343 6.82 9.55 25.00
C THR A 343 5.45 9.96 24.49
N LEU A 344 5.13 11.27 24.53
CA LEU A 344 3.84 11.78 24.07
C LEU A 344 3.65 11.56 22.57
N VAL A 345 4.66 11.85 21.75
CA VAL A 345 4.59 11.67 20.29
C VAL A 345 4.40 10.19 19.93
N CYS A 346 5.21 9.29 20.48
CA CYS A 346 5.07 7.85 20.21
C CYS A 346 3.74 7.30 20.71
N GLY A 347 3.30 7.71 21.91
CA GLY A 347 2.02 7.31 22.48
C GLY A 347 0.83 7.76 21.63
N HIS A 348 0.80 9.01 21.19
CA HIS A 348 -0.25 9.50 20.29
C HIS A 348 -0.20 8.87 18.90
N ILE A 349 0.98 8.53 18.36
CA ILE A 349 1.06 7.77 17.10
C ILE A 349 0.40 6.40 17.27
N ILE A 350 0.72 5.68 18.35
CA ILE A 350 0.11 4.38 18.66
C ILE A 350 -1.41 4.53 18.82
N LEU A 351 -1.86 5.51 19.62
CA LEU A 351 -3.29 5.78 19.84
C LEU A 351 -4.01 6.08 18.52
N SER A 352 -3.49 7.03 17.71
CA SER A 352 -4.11 7.40 16.43
C SER A 352 -4.20 6.23 15.46
N MET A 353 -3.23 5.31 15.50
CA MET A 353 -3.25 4.16 14.61
C MET A 353 -4.30 3.15 15.03
N VAL A 354 -4.58 3.03 16.32
CA VAL A 354 -5.64 2.14 16.83
C VAL A 354 -7.02 2.80 16.67
N ALA A 355 -7.17 4.06 17.10
CA ALA A 355 -8.46 4.73 17.17
C ALA A 355 -8.92 5.35 15.83
N ASP A 356 -8.01 5.92 15.03
CA ASP A 356 -8.37 6.70 13.83
C ASP A 356 -8.20 5.93 12.51
N SER A 357 -7.74 4.67 12.55
CA SER A 357 -7.54 3.88 11.32
C SER A 357 -8.71 2.95 11.03
N GLN A 358 -8.93 2.62 9.75
CA GLN A 358 -9.86 1.56 9.38
C GLN A 358 -9.25 0.15 9.52
N ILE A 359 -8.11 0.03 10.20
CA ILE A 359 -7.35 -1.20 10.30
C ILE A 359 -7.84 -1.97 11.53
N SER A 360 -8.37 -3.17 11.32
CA SER A 360 -8.67 -4.05 12.45
C SER A 360 -7.39 -4.53 13.12
N PHE A 361 -7.25 -4.24 14.42
CA PHE A 361 -6.22 -4.80 15.30
C PHE A 361 -6.79 -5.88 16.23
N ASP A 362 -8.02 -6.35 15.99
CA ASP A 362 -8.65 -7.38 16.80
C ASP A 362 -8.05 -8.77 16.49
N VAL A 363 -7.13 -9.20 17.35
CA VAL A 363 -6.49 -10.52 17.26
C VAL A 363 -7.43 -11.65 17.72
N ILE A 364 -8.48 -11.33 18.50
CA ILE A 364 -9.47 -12.32 18.93
C ILE A 364 -10.31 -12.74 17.73
N ASN A 365 -10.75 -11.78 16.91
CA ASN A 365 -11.44 -12.04 15.65
C ASN A 365 -10.47 -12.06 14.46
N PHE A 366 -9.71 -13.15 14.34
CA PHE A 366 -8.68 -13.30 13.31
C PHE A 366 -9.20 -13.13 11.86
N PHE A 367 -10.49 -13.33 11.60
CA PHE A 367 -11.10 -13.14 10.28
C PHE A 367 -11.16 -11.67 9.84
N THR A 368 -11.03 -10.73 10.78
CA THR A 368 -11.00 -9.29 10.48
C THR A 368 -9.60 -8.80 10.11
N LEU A 369 -8.56 -9.62 10.32
CA LEU A 369 -7.18 -9.24 10.05
C LEU A 369 -6.93 -9.17 8.54
N SER A 370 -6.37 -8.05 8.10
CA SER A 370 -5.99 -7.81 6.71
C SER A 370 -4.47 -7.66 6.56
N ALA A 371 -3.99 -7.51 5.32
CA ALA A 371 -2.60 -7.15 5.07
C ALA A 371 -2.21 -5.82 5.76
N TYR A 372 -3.15 -4.89 5.91
CA TYR A 372 -2.95 -3.64 6.63
C TYR A 372 -2.74 -3.85 8.13
N SER A 373 -3.42 -4.82 8.74
CA SER A 373 -3.21 -5.19 10.14
C SER A 373 -1.78 -5.67 10.38
N VAL A 374 -1.26 -6.53 9.50
CA VAL A 374 0.12 -7.02 9.59
C VAL A 374 1.12 -5.88 9.47
N ILE A 375 0.92 -4.96 8.52
CA ILE A 375 1.76 -3.78 8.36
C ILE A 375 1.66 -2.87 9.59
N GLY A 376 0.46 -2.66 10.13
CA GLY A 376 0.23 -1.90 11.36
C GLY A 376 0.99 -2.48 12.55
N PHE A 377 0.99 -3.81 12.74
CA PHE A 377 1.80 -4.44 13.79
C PHE A 377 3.31 -4.22 13.59
N VAL A 378 3.80 -4.27 12.35
CA VAL A 378 5.21 -3.94 12.03
C VAL A 378 5.51 -2.49 12.40
N VAL A 379 4.61 -1.55 12.07
CA VAL A 379 4.74 -0.14 12.43
C VAL A 379 4.79 0.06 13.94
N LEU A 380 3.85 -0.55 14.69
CA LEU A 380 3.82 -0.52 16.16
C LEU A 380 5.13 -1.02 16.75
N GLY A 381 5.63 -2.15 16.26
CA GLY A 381 6.92 -2.71 16.66
C GLY A 381 8.08 -1.75 16.36
N CYS A 382 8.13 -1.16 15.16
CA CYS A 382 9.15 -0.17 14.81
C CYS A 382 9.10 1.08 15.70
N VAL A 383 7.91 1.60 16.01
CA VAL A 383 7.73 2.75 16.91
C VAL A 383 8.19 2.42 18.32
N ALA A 384 7.79 1.26 18.86
CA ALA A 384 8.18 0.82 20.20
C ALA A 384 9.70 0.61 20.33
N ILE A 385 10.32 -0.06 19.35
CA ILE A 385 11.77 -0.28 19.33
C ILE A 385 12.51 1.06 19.18
N SER A 386 12.01 1.96 18.33
CA SER A 386 12.59 3.29 18.14
C SER A 386 12.54 4.10 19.43
N TYR A 387 11.38 4.13 20.10
CA TYR A 387 11.24 4.76 21.41
C TYR A 387 12.24 4.19 22.41
N PHE A 388 12.33 2.87 22.52
CA PHE A 388 13.24 2.19 23.44
C PHE A 388 14.72 2.52 23.17
N PHE A 389 15.16 2.57 21.91
CA PHE A 389 16.54 2.93 21.60
C PHE A 389 16.81 4.42 21.79
N LEU A 390 15.85 5.29 21.47
CA LEU A 390 16.01 6.72 21.69
C LEU A 390 16.15 7.04 23.18
N THR A 391 15.27 6.49 24.03
CA THR A 391 15.32 6.71 25.48
C THR A 391 16.65 6.24 26.06
N GLN A 392 17.16 5.07 25.63
CA GLN A 392 18.49 4.59 26.00
C GLN A 392 19.60 5.55 25.60
N VAL A 393 19.57 6.07 24.37
CA VAL A 393 20.56 7.04 23.88
C VAL A 393 20.51 8.32 24.72
N ILE A 394 19.31 8.86 24.98
CA ILE A 394 19.13 10.07 25.80
C ILE A 394 19.67 9.83 27.21
N ILE A 395 19.28 8.74 27.87
CA ILE A 395 19.71 8.43 29.25
C ILE A 395 21.23 8.22 29.30
N TYR A 396 21.81 7.50 28.35
CA TYR A 396 23.27 7.31 28.26
C TYR A 396 24.02 8.64 28.13
N LEU A 397 23.53 9.55 27.30
CA LEU A 397 24.16 10.87 27.11
C LEU A 397 23.99 11.79 28.33
N LEU A 398 22.90 11.63 29.09
CA LEU A 398 22.64 12.40 30.31
C LEU A 398 23.34 11.83 31.56
N GLN A 399 23.60 10.52 31.60
CA GLN A 399 24.16 9.82 32.77
C GLN A 399 25.43 10.47 33.36
N PRO A 400 26.42 10.95 32.56
CA PRO A 400 27.61 11.63 33.09
C PRO A 400 27.32 12.97 33.76
N LEU A 401 26.21 13.61 33.38
CA LEU A 401 25.81 14.92 33.89
C LEU A 401 24.94 14.78 35.14
N LEU A 402 24.28 13.65 35.34
CA LEU A 402 23.32 13.49 36.41
C LEU A 402 24.00 13.15 37.75
N PRO A 403 23.42 13.58 38.90
CA PRO A 403 23.86 13.10 40.20
C PRO A 403 23.68 11.58 40.30
N LYS A 404 24.53 10.91 41.09
CA LYS A 404 24.49 9.44 41.27
C LYS A 404 23.12 8.93 41.75
N ASN A 405 22.32 9.77 42.40
CA ASN A 405 20.96 9.44 42.80
C ASN A 405 19.98 9.61 41.63
N LYS A 406 19.63 8.48 41.01
CA LYS A 406 18.76 8.43 39.83
C LYS A 406 17.30 8.80 40.12
N LEU A 407 16.86 8.77 41.39
CA LEU A 407 15.54 9.30 41.79
C LEU A 407 15.37 10.79 41.45
N VAL A 408 16.47 11.54 41.37
CA VAL A 408 16.43 12.96 40.96
C VAL A 408 15.97 13.11 39.50
N ILE A 409 16.31 12.16 38.63
CA ILE A 409 15.89 12.15 37.22
C ILE A 409 14.39 11.93 37.15
N THR A 410 13.89 10.91 37.85
CA THR A 410 12.47 10.58 37.91
C THR A 410 11.67 11.74 38.48
N LEU A 411 12.13 12.34 39.59
CA LEU A 411 11.48 13.51 40.19
C LEU A 411 11.41 14.69 39.21
N TYR A 412 12.51 14.98 38.51
CA TYR A 412 12.54 16.08 37.54
C TYR A 412 11.66 15.80 36.33
N ALA A 413 11.64 14.56 35.83
CA ALA A 413 10.73 14.12 34.78
C ALA A 413 9.26 14.25 35.21
N THR A 414 8.93 13.91 36.46
CA THR A 414 7.59 14.11 37.02
C THR A 414 7.22 15.59 37.06
N ILE A 415 8.10 16.46 37.57
CA ILE A 415 7.81 17.91 37.67
C ILE A 415 7.59 18.50 36.28
N VAL A 416 8.52 18.28 35.35
CA VAL A 416 8.40 18.82 33.99
C VAL A 416 7.17 18.24 33.27
N GLY A 417 6.90 16.95 33.44
CA GLY A 417 5.71 16.29 32.88
C GLY A 417 4.41 16.90 33.38
N LEU A 418 4.27 17.09 34.69
CA LEU A 418 3.09 17.71 35.29
C LEU A 418 2.90 19.17 34.83
N VAL A 419 3.99 19.94 34.69
CA VAL A 419 3.92 21.30 34.16
C VAL A 419 3.38 21.30 32.72
N ILE A 420 3.89 20.41 31.86
CA ILE A 420 3.42 20.29 30.46
C ILE A 420 1.94 19.88 30.42
N LEU A 421 1.52 18.91 31.25
CA LEU A 421 0.11 18.50 31.34
C LEU A 421 -0.80 19.62 31.81
N THR A 422 -0.32 20.44 32.76
CA THR A 422 -1.08 21.61 33.25
C THR A 422 -1.33 22.62 32.13
N ILE A 423 -0.35 22.82 31.24
CA ILE A 423 -0.49 23.70 30.07
C ILE A 423 -1.49 23.11 29.05
N ARG A 424 -1.53 21.77 28.91
CA ARG A 424 -2.39 21.05 27.96
C ARG A 424 -3.75 20.63 28.53
N ILE A 425 -4.15 21.09 29.71
CA ILE A 425 -5.32 20.57 30.44
C ILE A 425 -6.65 20.63 29.68
N ASN A 426 -6.77 21.50 28.68
CA ASN A 426 -7.98 21.66 27.86
C ASN A 426 -8.01 20.76 26.60
N GLU A 427 -6.98 19.96 26.35
CA GLU A 427 -6.95 19.03 25.22
C GLU A 427 -7.84 17.80 25.49
N PRO A 428 -8.52 17.23 24.48
CA PRO A 428 -9.45 16.11 24.67
C PRO A 428 -8.77 14.84 25.20
N ASN A 429 -7.47 14.66 24.92
CA ASN A 429 -6.72 13.45 25.23
C ASN A 429 -5.89 13.53 26.52
N VAL A 430 -6.17 14.48 27.42
CA VAL A 430 -5.39 14.69 28.65
C VAL A 430 -5.39 13.46 29.57
N GLY A 431 -6.50 12.72 29.63
CA GLY A 431 -6.58 11.49 30.41
C GLY A 431 -5.55 10.45 29.96
N PHE A 432 -5.42 10.27 28.63
CA PHE A 432 -4.40 9.41 28.04
C PHE A 432 -2.98 9.92 28.33
N ASP A 433 -2.74 11.24 28.24
CA ASP A 433 -1.43 11.83 28.52
C ASP A 433 -0.99 11.62 29.98
N ILE A 434 -1.93 11.65 30.94
CA ILE A 434 -1.66 11.33 32.35
C ILE A 434 -1.27 9.86 32.50
N CYS A 435 -1.99 8.95 31.85
CA CYS A 435 -1.67 7.52 31.82
C CYS A 435 -0.28 7.27 31.20
N LEU A 436 0.06 7.95 30.10
CA LEU A 436 1.38 7.89 29.47
C LEU A 436 2.49 8.42 30.39
N LEU A 437 2.25 9.52 31.10
CA LEU A 437 3.23 10.05 32.05
C LEU A 437 3.48 9.02 33.17
N SER A 438 2.42 8.45 33.75
CA SER A 438 2.53 7.39 34.76
C SER A 438 3.31 6.18 34.22
N TRP A 439 2.97 5.73 33.02
CA TRP A 439 3.66 4.64 32.34
C TRP A 439 5.15 4.95 32.09
N MET A 440 5.49 6.18 31.68
CA MET A 440 6.87 6.61 31.48
C MET A 440 7.66 6.61 32.79
N LEU A 441 7.05 7.01 33.91
CA LEU A 441 7.71 6.97 35.22
C LEU A 441 7.98 5.53 35.64
N VAL A 442 7.02 4.61 35.45
CA VAL A 442 7.23 3.17 35.67
C VAL A 442 8.35 2.64 34.77
N TYR A 443 8.35 3.00 33.49
CA TYR A 443 9.39 2.65 32.53
C TYR A 443 10.78 3.10 33.00
N LEU A 444 10.93 4.35 33.47
CA LEU A 444 12.19 4.88 33.99
C LEU A 444 12.65 4.15 35.26
N LEU A 445 11.73 3.84 36.18
CA LEU A 445 12.04 3.07 37.39
C LEU A 445 12.47 1.64 37.07
N LEU A 446 11.81 0.98 36.10
CA LEU A 446 12.19 -0.34 35.64
C LEU A 446 13.58 -0.33 34.98
N GLN A 447 13.87 0.70 34.19
CA GLN A 447 15.17 0.84 33.54
C GLN A 447 16.31 1.12 34.53
N ASP A 448 16.02 1.73 35.68
CA ASP A 448 17.02 1.99 36.72
C ASP A 448 17.59 0.69 37.32
N ASN A 449 16.74 -0.31 37.51
CA ASN A 449 17.11 -1.60 38.09
C ASN A 449 18.20 -2.32 37.27
N GLU A 450 19.32 -2.68 37.91
CA GLU A 450 20.47 -3.32 37.25
C GLU A 450 20.11 -4.62 36.51
N HIS A 451 19.08 -5.33 36.98
CA HIS A 451 18.56 -6.55 36.35
C HIS A 451 17.89 -6.30 34.99
N PHE A 452 17.31 -5.11 34.79
CA PHE A 452 16.57 -4.74 33.57
C PHE A 452 17.30 -3.70 32.71
N PHE A 453 18.35 -3.07 33.26
CA PHE A 453 19.20 -2.13 32.54
C PHE A 453 19.94 -2.84 31.40
N LEU A 454 19.55 -2.53 30.16
CA LEU A 454 20.28 -2.96 28.97
C LEU A 454 21.34 -1.92 28.65
N LEU A 455 22.56 -2.19 29.13
CA LEU A 455 23.74 -1.46 28.67
C LEU A 455 24.00 -1.84 27.21
N ALA A 456 24.33 -0.82 26.43
CA ALA A 456 24.25 -0.85 24.99
C ALA A 456 25.19 -1.90 24.31
N SER A 457 26.22 -2.40 25.01
CA SER A 457 27.27 -3.26 24.46
C SER A 457 27.02 -4.78 24.50
N GLN A 458 26.05 -5.28 25.28
CA GLN A 458 25.74 -6.72 25.35
C GLN A 458 24.23 -6.97 25.36
N ILE A 459 23.72 -7.45 24.22
CA ILE A 459 22.36 -7.94 24.09
C ILE A 459 22.24 -9.21 24.93
N ILE A 460 21.75 -9.07 26.16
CA ILE A 460 21.30 -10.23 26.94
C ILE A 460 19.87 -10.51 26.53
N SER A 461 19.66 -11.65 25.87
CA SER A 461 18.36 -12.03 25.29
C SER A 461 17.22 -11.97 26.30
N SER A 462 17.45 -12.38 27.55
CA SER A 462 16.42 -12.33 28.61
C SER A 462 15.92 -10.92 28.91
N ARG A 463 16.81 -9.92 28.92
CA ARG A 463 16.44 -8.52 29.14
C ARG A 463 15.66 -7.94 27.96
N LEU A 464 16.04 -8.30 26.72
CA LEU A 464 15.28 -7.89 25.54
C LEU A 464 13.86 -8.47 25.54
N ILE A 465 13.72 -9.75 25.91
CA ILE A 465 12.42 -10.41 26.00
C ILE A 465 11.53 -9.70 27.01
N PHE A 466 12.04 -9.33 28.19
CA PHE A 466 11.28 -8.55 29.19
C PHE A 466 10.74 -7.24 28.60
N TRP A 467 11.59 -6.45 27.93
CA TRP A 467 11.15 -5.19 27.32
C TRP A 467 10.15 -5.42 26.20
N LEU A 468 10.33 -6.45 25.37
CA LEU A 468 9.37 -6.82 24.34
C LEU A 468 7.99 -7.13 24.95
N PHE A 469 7.94 -7.90 26.03
CA PHE A 469 6.69 -8.15 26.76
C PHE A 469 6.10 -6.87 27.35
N PHE A 470 6.91 -6.02 27.98
CA PHE A 470 6.45 -4.75 28.55
C PHE A 470 5.80 -3.84 27.50
N PHE A 471 6.45 -3.65 26.34
CA PHE A 471 5.89 -2.85 25.25
C PHE A 471 4.68 -3.52 24.61
N SER A 472 4.73 -4.83 24.36
CA SER A 472 3.60 -5.57 23.78
C SER A 472 2.37 -5.46 24.66
N LEU A 473 2.51 -5.68 25.98
CA LEU A 473 1.39 -5.59 26.92
C LEU A 473 0.81 -4.17 26.95
N SER A 474 1.67 -3.14 26.93
CA SER A 474 1.24 -1.74 26.92
C SER A 474 0.46 -1.38 25.66
N ILE A 475 0.93 -1.82 24.48
CA ILE A 475 0.26 -1.59 23.20
C ILE A 475 -1.05 -2.37 23.14
N SER A 476 -1.06 -3.64 23.59
CA SER A 476 -2.27 -4.45 23.66
C SER A 476 -3.32 -3.83 24.58
N SER A 477 -2.92 -3.22 25.71
CA SER A 477 -3.86 -2.50 26.57
C SER A 477 -4.53 -1.32 25.85
N ILE A 478 -3.78 -0.56 25.04
CA ILE A 478 -4.35 0.53 24.23
C ILE A 478 -5.33 -0.04 23.19
N ILE A 479 -4.95 -1.13 22.51
CA ILE A 479 -5.82 -1.79 21.52
C ILE A 479 -7.13 -2.25 22.13
N ILE A 480 -7.10 -2.84 23.34
CA ILE A 480 -8.31 -3.32 24.01
C ILE A 480 -9.20 -2.14 24.41
N ILE A 481 -8.63 -1.08 25.00
CA ILE A 481 -9.40 0.07 25.49
C ILE A 481 -10.12 0.81 24.35
N GLU A 482 -9.52 0.89 23.17
CA GLU A 482 -10.12 1.60 22.02
C GLU A 482 -11.04 0.73 21.17
N ASN A 483 -10.95 -0.61 21.29
CA ASN A 483 -11.81 -1.55 20.57
C ASN A 483 -13.07 -1.95 21.37
N ASP A 484 -13.10 -1.71 22.69
CA ASP A 484 -14.28 -1.87 23.57
C ASP A 484 -15.19 -0.62 23.49
#